data_AF-A0A2G8YAC9-F1
#
_entry.id   AF-A0A2G8YAC9-F1
#
_cell.length_a   1.000
_cell.length_b   1.000
_cell.length_c   1.000
_cell.angle_alpha   90.00
_cell.angle_beta   90.00
_cell.angle_gamma   90.00
#
_symmetry.space_group_name_H-M   'P 1'
#
loop_
_entity.id
_entity.type
_entity.pdbx_description
1 polymer ?
#
loop_
_entity_poly.entity_id
_entity_poly.type
_entity_poly.pdbx_seq_one_letter_code
_entity_poly.pdbx_strand_id
1 'polypeptide(L)'
;MSAPSSACSAAPASSGGASVPKEKLSAEKQAVSSSPNHGSGKKCASAPRGADEDTQFDCLPAILVALTLPELKETFAPLCYESLTFPLLPVSGVPLVVSAFDFLARNGVTEIFVLIKGDEEGWMVKRVVEEHEETFQKRLRRVVKRGLRVTCVEVPTTVDSMGDALRDFSSKYDLRHDFLLMHVSSFIRADIRPAIAAHKERTATKFRGVSGGEAVMTQLLARASPSNAQRLLDDDVALLVESQTKEVIASFSLKKRAEVELGEDLIQLAATPSSCGFQVHYDLVDIGVYLCAPKVQELFSVSFDYVSVKRDFIPDLINREIKLDAIYAYVLE
;
A
#
# COMPACT_ATOMS: atom_id res chain seq x y z
N MET A 1 29.96 49.37 -3.59
CA MET A 1 30.68 50.35 -4.44
C MET A 1 31.61 49.53 -5.32
N SER A 2 31.51 49.47 -6.64
CA SER A 2 30.62 50.19 -7.57
C SER A 2 30.40 49.32 -8.83
N ALA A 3 29.32 49.54 -9.58
CA ALA A 3 29.14 48.95 -10.91
C ALA A 3 30.08 49.63 -11.95
N PRO A 4 30.14 49.13 -13.20
CA PRO A 4 29.13 49.58 -14.15
C PRO A 4 28.54 48.49 -15.07
N SER A 5 27.39 48.83 -15.63
CA SER A 5 26.63 48.09 -16.64
C SER A 5 27.00 48.53 -18.06
N SER A 6 26.72 47.67 -19.04
CA SER A 6 26.15 48.10 -20.33
C SER A 6 25.38 46.93 -20.98
N ALA A 7 24.31 47.26 -21.71
CA ALA A 7 23.38 46.32 -22.34
C ALA A 7 22.92 46.85 -23.71
N CYS A 8 22.61 45.94 -24.65
CA CYS A 8 21.95 46.09 -25.97
C CYS A 8 22.30 44.81 -26.79
N SER A 9 21.67 44.37 -27.89
CA SER A 9 20.40 44.63 -28.61
C SER A 9 20.38 43.68 -29.84
N ALA A 10 19.30 43.08 -30.37
CA ALA A 10 17.92 42.81 -29.92
C ALA A 10 17.27 41.79 -30.91
N ALA A 11 16.06 41.29 -30.64
CA ALA A 11 15.18 40.66 -31.66
C ALA A 11 14.29 41.74 -32.33
N PRO A 12 13.77 41.54 -33.57
CA PRO A 12 12.41 40.98 -33.70
C PRO A 12 12.04 40.29 -35.05
N ALA A 13 10.75 39.87 -35.15
CA ALA A 13 9.91 39.73 -36.37
C ALA A 13 10.08 38.48 -37.27
N SER A 14 9.06 37.98 -38.00
CA SER A 14 7.57 38.06 -37.87
C SER A 14 6.83 37.16 -38.90
N SER A 15 5.78 36.45 -38.47
CA SER A 15 4.52 36.06 -39.16
C SER A 15 4.37 35.93 -40.70
N GLY A 16 3.71 34.83 -41.14
CA GLY A 16 2.95 34.68 -42.40
C GLY A 16 3.18 33.32 -43.09
N GLY A 17 2.22 32.62 -43.73
CA GLY A 17 0.77 32.80 -43.85
C GLY A 17 0.15 31.73 -44.79
N ALA A 18 -1.05 31.23 -44.46
CA ALA A 18 -2.03 30.45 -45.25
C ALA A 18 -1.64 29.60 -46.50
N SER A 19 -2.13 28.35 -46.56
CA SER A 19 -3.19 27.94 -47.53
C SER A 19 -3.60 26.47 -47.42
N VAL A 20 -4.83 26.18 -47.89
CA VAL A 20 -5.49 24.86 -47.97
C VAL A 20 -5.95 24.66 -49.42
N PRO A 21 -5.99 23.43 -49.94
CA PRO A 21 -7.01 23.05 -50.92
C PRO A 21 -7.89 21.88 -50.46
N LYS A 22 -9.18 21.96 -50.83
CA LYS A 22 -10.20 20.90 -50.69
C LYS A 22 -10.56 20.35 -52.07
N GLU A 23 -10.59 19.03 -52.23
CA GLU A 23 -11.56 18.29 -53.07
C GLU A 23 -11.92 17.01 -52.29
N LYS A 24 -13.19 16.65 -52.05
CA LYS A 24 -14.26 16.22 -53.00
C LYS A 24 -13.85 14.96 -53.80
N LEU A 25 -14.67 13.93 -53.98
CA LEU A 25 -15.95 13.54 -53.35
C LEU A 25 -16.26 12.10 -53.82
N SER A 26 -16.74 11.20 -52.95
CA SER A 26 -17.71 10.15 -53.32
C SER A 26 -18.11 9.33 -52.09
N ALA A 27 -19.41 9.25 -51.84
CA ALA A 27 -20.02 8.42 -50.79
C ALA A 27 -20.87 7.32 -51.42
N GLU A 28 -20.99 6.16 -50.76
CA GLU A 28 -22.12 5.21 -50.75
C GLU A 28 -21.64 3.90 -50.10
N LYS A 29 -22.35 3.20 -49.19
CA LYS A 29 -23.77 3.21 -48.82
C LYS A 29 -23.99 3.14 -47.31
N GLN A 30 -25.06 3.77 -46.83
CA GLN A 30 -25.72 3.38 -45.58
C GLN A 30 -26.92 2.48 -45.91
N ALA A 31 -27.11 1.42 -45.10
CA ALA A 31 -28.37 0.70 -44.99
C ALA A 31 -28.49 0.17 -43.56
N VAL A 32 -29.18 0.92 -42.69
CA VAL A 32 -29.63 0.43 -41.38
C VAL A 32 -31.13 0.61 -41.32
N SER A 33 -31.82 -0.49 -41.04
CA SER A 33 -33.27 -0.60 -41.02
C SER A 33 -33.88 -0.04 -39.74
N SER A 34 -35.10 0.50 -39.86
CA SER A 34 -35.96 0.87 -38.74
C SER A 34 -37.26 0.10 -38.81
N SER A 35 -37.66 -0.52 -37.71
CA SER A 35 -39.05 -0.97 -37.42
C SER A 35 -39.13 -1.52 -36.00
N PRO A 36 -39.94 -0.93 -35.10
CA PRO A 36 -40.35 -1.55 -33.85
C PRO A 36 -41.77 -2.12 -33.97
N ASN A 37 -42.05 -3.29 -33.39
CA ASN A 37 -43.36 -3.52 -32.76
C ASN A 37 -43.41 -4.69 -31.76
N HIS A 38 -44.36 -4.60 -30.83
CA HIS A 38 -44.64 -5.61 -29.80
C HIS A 38 -45.37 -6.85 -30.36
N GLY A 39 -45.20 -8.00 -29.72
CA GLY A 39 -45.93 -9.24 -30.03
C GLY A 39 -45.75 -10.33 -28.98
N SER A 40 -46.81 -10.59 -28.21
CA SER A 40 -46.89 -11.51 -27.07
C SER A 40 -46.47 -12.98 -27.30
N GLY A 41 -45.79 -13.56 -26.30
CA GLY A 41 -46.20 -14.86 -25.74
C GLY A 41 -45.32 -16.09 -26.01
N LYS A 42 -44.69 -16.62 -24.94
CA LYS A 42 -44.76 -18.03 -24.51
C LYS A 42 -44.03 -18.25 -23.18
N LYS A 43 -44.68 -18.96 -22.24
CA LYS A 43 -44.01 -19.53 -21.08
C LYS A 43 -43.23 -20.77 -21.53
N CYS A 44 -41.92 -20.80 -21.33
CA CYS A 44 -41.14 -22.03 -21.28
C CYS A 44 -40.47 -22.10 -19.92
N ALA A 45 -40.72 -23.18 -19.18
CA ALA A 45 -40.00 -23.46 -17.95
C ALA A 45 -38.59 -23.94 -18.29
N SER A 46 -37.57 -23.25 -17.80
CA SER A 46 -36.18 -23.71 -17.80
C SER A 46 -35.76 -23.99 -16.36
N ALA A 47 -35.09 -25.13 -16.16
CA ALA A 47 -34.51 -25.53 -14.88
C ALA A 47 -33.58 -24.44 -14.30
N PRO A 48 -33.37 -24.40 -12.97
CA PRO A 48 -32.37 -23.52 -12.38
C PRO A 48 -30.99 -23.95 -12.88
N ARG A 49 -30.43 -23.16 -13.80
CA ARG A 49 -28.99 -23.16 -14.08
C ARG A 49 -28.29 -22.42 -12.96
N GLY A 50 -27.03 -22.79 -12.71
CA GLY A 50 -26.27 -22.39 -11.54
C GLY A 50 -26.29 -20.88 -11.30
N ALA A 51 -26.48 -20.51 -10.03
CA ALA A 51 -26.32 -19.18 -9.49
C ALA A 51 -25.55 -19.31 -8.17
N ASP A 52 -24.27 -19.66 -8.29
CA ASP A 52 -23.27 -19.57 -7.21
C ASP A 52 -22.15 -18.58 -7.63
N GLU A 53 -22.55 -17.48 -8.28
CA GLU A 53 -21.70 -16.29 -8.51
C GLU A 53 -21.86 -15.24 -7.38
N ASP A 54 -22.62 -15.54 -6.32
CA ASP A 54 -23.09 -14.58 -5.30
C ASP A 54 -22.42 -14.70 -3.91
N THR A 55 -21.34 -15.48 -3.76
CA THR A 55 -20.51 -15.47 -2.52
C THR A 55 -19.33 -14.49 -2.56
N GLN A 56 -19.42 -13.43 -3.37
CA GLN A 56 -18.44 -12.35 -3.43
C GLN A 56 -18.57 -11.37 -2.24
N PHE A 57 -18.26 -11.86 -1.04
CA PHE A 57 -18.04 -11.04 0.14
C PHE A 57 -16.69 -10.33 0.02
N ASP A 58 -16.65 -9.23 -0.76
CA ASP A 58 -15.55 -8.26 -0.74
C ASP A 58 -15.48 -7.55 0.64
N CYS A 59 -15.00 -8.28 1.63
CA CYS A 59 -14.53 -7.76 2.89
C CYS A 59 -13.02 -7.55 2.76
N LEU A 60 -12.56 -6.33 3.06
CA LEU A 60 -11.14 -6.04 3.17
C LEU A 60 -10.81 -5.91 4.67
N PRO A 61 -10.19 -6.93 5.29
CA PRO A 61 -9.68 -6.82 6.64
C PRO A 61 -8.40 -5.98 6.68
N ALA A 62 -8.14 -5.34 7.81
CA ALA A 62 -6.87 -4.68 8.11
C ALA A 62 -6.39 -5.03 9.52
N ILE A 63 -5.07 -5.16 9.67
CA ILE A 63 -4.38 -5.26 10.96
C ILE A 63 -3.75 -3.89 11.23
N LEU A 64 -4.27 -3.19 12.24
CA LEU A 64 -3.68 -1.98 12.77
C LEU A 64 -2.91 -2.31 14.05
N VAL A 65 -1.58 -2.22 13.99
CA VAL A 65 -0.72 -2.42 15.15
C VAL A 65 -0.67 -1.11 15.93
N ALA A 66 -1.35 -1.07 17.08
CA ALA A 66 -1.49 0.09 17.96
C ALA A 66 -0.69 -0.11 19.26
N LEU A 67 0.59 -0.46 19.12
CA LEU A 67 1.51 -0.75 20.21
C LEU A 67 2.57 0.37 20.34
N THR A 68 2.95 0.74 21.55
CA THR A 68 4.13 1.58 21.79
C THR A 68 5.39 0.70 21.71
N LEU A 69 5.95 0.53 20.51
CA LEU A 69 7.19 -0.23 20.30
C LEU A 69 8.36 0.42 21.06
N PRO A 70 9.32 -0.35 21.65
CA PRO A 70 10.42 0.20 22.45
C PRO A 70 11.24 1.27 21.73
N GLU A 71 11.53 1.06 20.45
CA GLU A 71 12.28 1.99 19.59
C GLU A 71 11.56 3.34 19.43
N LEU A 72 10.22 3.33 19.39
CA LEU A 72 9.40 4.54 19.37
C LEU A 72 9.35 5.17 20.76
N LYS A 73 9.32 4.37 21.83
CA LYS A 73 9.36 4.87 23.21
C LYS A 73 10.65 5.65 23.50
N GLU A 74 11.78 5.15 23.00
CA GLU A 74 13.08 5.86 23.03
C GLU A 74 13.08 7.11 22.14
N THR A 75 12.64 6.99 20.88
CA THR A 75 12.63 8.11 19.91
C THR A 75 11.72 9.26 20.35
N PHE A 76 10.62 8.97 21.03
CA PHE A 76 9.64 9.94 21.55
C PHE A 76 9.79 10.18 23.06
N ALA A 77 10.98 9.91 23.64
CA ALA A 77 11.31 10.34 24.99
C ALA A 77 11.39 11.88 25.10
N PRO A 78 10.91 12.51 26.19
CA PRO A 78 10.31 11.92 27.39
C PRO A 78 8.79 11.67 27.29
N LEU A 79 8.12 12.11 26.22
CA LEU A 79 6.65 12.11 26.10
C LEU A 79 6.03 10.74 26.40
N CYS A 80 6.61 9.67 25.85
CA CYS A 80 6.12 8.29 26.04
C CYS A 80 6.43 7.68 27.42
N TYR A 81 7.12 8.40 28.31
CA TYR A 81 7.39 7.99 29.69
C TYR A 81 6.56 8.78 30.72
N GLU A 82 6.11 9.99 30.39
CA GLU A 82 5.48 10.91 31.36
C GLU A 82 3.95 10.77 31.49
N SER A 83 3.28 10.08 30.57
CA SER A 83 1.86 9.59 30.62
C SER A 83 1.24 9.38 29.24
N LEU A 84 1.89 9.82 28.15
CA LEU A 84 1.30 9.81 26.81
C LEU A 84 1.60 8.51 26.06
N THR A 85 0.61 7.63 25.94
CA THR A 85 0.65 6.44 25.08
C THR A 85 0.83 6.84 23.60
N PHE A 86 1.83 6.27 22.91
CA PHE A 86 2.18 6.66 21.53
C PHE A 86 0.99 6.60 20.54
N PRO A 87 0.20 5.51 20.45
CA PRO A 87 -1.03 5.46 19.64
C PRO A 87 -2.06 6.59 19.88
N LEU A 88 -2.01 7.24 21.04
CA LEU A 88 -2.94 8.30 21.45
C LEU A 88 -2.38 9.72 21.30
N LEU A 89 -1.12 9.87 20.87
CA LEU A 89 -0.51 11.19 20.65
C LEU A 89 -1.35 12.02 19.64
N PRO A 90 -1.70 13.28 19.96
CA PRO A 90 -2.56 14.09 19.12
C PRO A 90 -1.75 14.79 18.00
N VAL A 91 -2.04 14.45 16.75
CA VAL A 91 -1.57 15.19 15.57
C VAL A 91 -2.69 16.10 15.07
N SER A 92 -2.45 17.42 15.07
CA SER A 92 -3.48 18.43 14.79
C SER A 92 -4.75 18.29 15.65
N GLY A 93 -4.60 17.86 16.91
CA GLY A 93 -5.71 17.67 17.85
C GLY A 93 -6.48 16.36 17.69
N VAL A 94 -6.03 15.44 16.83
CA VAL A 94 -6.65 14.11 16.61
C VAL A 94 -5.64 13.01 16.98
N PRO A 95 -6.00 12.01 17.80
CA PRO A 95 -5.11 10.89 18.11
C PRO A 95 -4.63 10.15 16.85
N LEU A 96 -3.41 9.60 16.89
CA LEU A 96 -2.85 8.82 15.77
C LEU A 96 -3.75 7.62 15.40
N VAL A 97 -4.22 6.84 16.37
CA VAL A 97 -5.12 5.70 16.12
C VAL A 97 -6.44 6.12 15.43
N VAL A 98 -6.98 7.28 15.81
CA VAL A 98 -8.19 7.87 15.21
C VAL A 98 -7.92 8.36 13.78
N SER A 99 -6.70 8.84 13.50
CA SER A 99 -6.27 9.21 12.15
C SER A 99 -6.09 7.98 11.24
N ALA A 100 -5.54 6.88 11.79
CA ALA A 100 -5.38 5.62 11.06
C ALA A 100 -6.73 5.00 10.67
N PHE A 101 -7.73 4.99 11.56
CA PHE A 101 -9.08 4.51 11.21
C PHE A 101 -9.74 5.32 10.09
N ASP A 102 -9.57 6.65 10.09
CA ASP A 102 -10.11 7.50 9.05
C ASP A 102 -9.45 7.21 7.69
N PHE A 103 -8.15 6.91 7.66
CA PHE A 103 -7.44 6.45 6.47
C PHE A 103 -7.94 5.07 5.98
N LEU A 104 -7.99 4.07 6.86
CA LEU A 104 -8.42 2.71 6.52
C LEU A 104 -9.86 2.69 5.98
N ALA A 105 -10.79 3.34 6.67
CA ALA A 105 -12.19 3.36 6.28
C ALA A 105 -12.42 4.08 4.94
N ARG A 106 -11.72 5.20 4.66
CA ARG A 106 -11.81 5.89 3.36
C ARG A 106 -11.35 5.02 2.19
N ASN A 107 -10.41 4.11 2.44
CA ASN A 107 -9.87 3.19 1.45
C ASN A 107 -10.68 1.89 1.32
N GLY A 108 -11.84 1.79 1.97
CA GLY A 108 -12.78 0.68 1.78
C GLY A 108 -12.53 -0.54 2.66
N VAL A 109 -11.67 -0.42 3.68
CA VAL A 109 -11.53 -1.44 4.73
C VAL A 109 -12.86 -1.62 5.45
N THR A 110 -13.30 -2.87 5.60
CA THR A 110 -14.59 -3.24 6.22
C THR A 110 -14.42 -3.78 7.64
N GLU A 111 -13.26 -4.31 7.96
CA GLU A 111 -12.95 -4.90 9.26
C GLU A 111 -11.54 -4.48 9.70
N ILE A 112 -11.40 -3.99 10.93
CA ILE A 112 -10.11 -3.54 11.48
C ILE A 112 -9.84 -4.29 12.78
N PHE A 113 -8.79 -5.12 12.78
CA PHE A 113 -8.21 -5.73 13.96
C PHE A 113 -7.18 -4.78 14.55
N VAL A 114 -7.43 -4.28 15.76
CA VAL A 114 -6.57 -3.33 16.46
C VAL A 114 -5.75 -4.09 17.49
N LEU A 115 -4.47 -4.31 17.22
CA LEU A 115 -3.59 -5.00 18.17
C LEU A 115 -3.21 -4.02 19.28
N ILE A 116 -3.64 -4.34 20.50
CA ILE A 116 -3.39 -3.58 21.73
C ILE A 116 -2.67 -4.47 22.75
N LYS A 117 -1.77 -3.88 23.54
CA LYS A 117 -1.03 -4.62 24.58
C LYS A 117 -1.95 -4.86 25.79
N GLY A 118 -1.75 -5.96 26.50
CA GLY A 118 -2.48 -6.30 27.72
C GLY A 118 -2.12 -5.46 28.97
N ASP A 119 -1.77 -4.18 28.78
CA ASP A 119 -1.32 -3.23 29.81
C ASP A 119 -2.18 -1.97 29.85
N GLU A 120 -1.90 -1.05 30.79
CA GLU A 120 -2.67 0.19 30.97
C GLU A 120 -2.68 1.06 29.70
N GLU A 121 -1.57 1.10 28.94
CA GLU A 121 -1.49 1.82 27.66
C GLU A 121 -2.51 1.24 26.66
N GLY A 122 -2.56 -0.09 26.51
CA GLY A 122 -3.53 -0.76 25.62
C GLY A 122 -4.99 -0.62 26.07
N TRP A 123 -5.27 -0.62 27.38
CA TRP A 123 -6.61 -0.33 27.91
C TRP A 123 -7.07 1.10 27.61
N MET A 124 -6.17 2.09 27.68
CA MET A 124 -6.47 3.46 27.26
C MET A 124 -6.78 3.53 25.76
N VAL A 125 -6.01 2.83 24.92
CA VAL A 125 -6.28 2.75 23.47
C VAL A 125 -7.65 2.15 23.22
N LYS A 126 -7.96 0.98 23.80
CA LYS A 126 -9.24 0.30 23.68
C LYS A 126 -10.43 1.22 23.98
N ARG A 127 -10.36 1.94 25.11
CA ARG A 127 -11.39 2.90 25.52
C ARG A 127 -11.58 4.02 24.48
N VAL A 128 -10.50 4.61 23.97
CA VAL A 128 -10.59 5.68 22.94
C VAL A 128 -11.16 5.15 21.63
N VAL A 129 -10.82 3.91 21.25
CA VAL A 129 -11.38 3.22 20.08
C VAL A 129 -12.89 3.04 20.23
N GLU A 130 -13.35 2.49 21.35
CA GLU A 130 -14.77 2.28 21.68
C GLU A 130 -15.56 3.60 21.74
N GLU A 131 -15.05 4.63 22.44
CA GLU A 131 -15.67 5.96 22.53
C GLU A 131 -15.84 6.62 21.15
N HIS A 132 -14.89 6.40 20.23
CA HIS A 132 -14.97 6.97 18.89
C HIS A 132 -15.75 6.09 17.90
N GLU A 133 -15.96 4.80 18.15
CA GLU A 133 -16.53 3.87 17.17
C GLU A 133 -17.92 4.33 16.68
N GLU A 134 -18.84 4.69 17.58
CA GLU A 134 -20.15 5.23 17.18
C GLU A 134 -20.03 6.47 16.29
N THR A 135 -19.11 7.37 16.63
CA THR A 135 -18.88 8.63 15.92
C THR A 135 -18.29 8.35 14.54
N PHE A 136 -17.37 7.39 14.45
CA PHE A 136 -16.83 6.87 13.21
C PHE A 136 -17.92 6.25 12.35
N GLN A 137 -18.71 5.30 12.86
CA GLN A 137 -19.80 4.67 12.12
C GLN A 137 -20.79 5.72 11.59
N LYS A 138 -21.20 6.69 12.41
CA LYS A 138 -22.09 7.80 11.99
C LYS A 138 -21.46 8.67 10.89
N ARG A 139 -20.17 9.04 11.02
CA ARG A 139 -19.44 9.84 10.03
C ARG A 139 -19.21 9.09 8.71
N LEU A 140 -18.84 7.82 8.81
CA LEU A 140 -18.40 6.95 7.73
C LEU A 140 -19.55 6.27 6.98
N ARG A 141 -20.79 6.24 7.49
CA ARG A 141 -21.99 5.82 6.71
C ARG A 141 -22.15 6.57 5.37
N ARG A 142 -21.54 7.74 5.21
CA ARG A 142 -21.49 8.51 3.94
C ARG A 142 -20.38 8.08 2.98
N VAL A 143 -19.42 7.28 3.43
CA VAL A 143 -18.18 6.91 2.72
C VAL A 143 -18.13 5.39 2.51
N VAL A 144 -18.36 4.61 3.57
CA VAL A 144 -18.40 3.15 3.57
C VAL A 144 -19.87 2.71 3.55
N LYS A 145 -20.29 2.06 2.47
CA LYS A 145 -21.67 1.55 2.30
C LYS A 145 -21.95 0.30 3.13
N ARG A 146 -20.92 -0.51 3.39
CA ARG A 146 -20.95 -1.64 4.35
C ARG A 146 -20.61 -1.09 5.74
N GLY A 147 -21.12 -1.74 6.79
CA GLY A 147 -20.75 -1.38 8.16
C GLY A 147 -19.26 -1.65 8.39
N LEU A 148 -18.55 -0.70 9.01
CA LEU A 148 -17.18 -0.91 9.50
C LEU A 148 -17.26 -1.66 10.83
N ARG A 149 -16.58 -2.80 10.95
CA ARG A 149 -16.37 -3.52 12.22
C ARG A 149 -14.97 -3.20 12.75
N VAL A 150 -14.86 -2.80 14.01
CA VAL A 150 -13.58 -2.65 14.70
C VAL A 150 -13.51 -3.71 15.80
N THR A 151 -12.36 -4.36 15.95
CA THR A 151 -12.15 -5.41 16.95
C THR A 151 -10.79 -5.23 17.59
N CYS A 152 -10.78 -4.84 18.88
CA CYS A 152 -9.56 -4.81 19.66
C CYS A 152 -9.11 -6.23 20.00
N VAL A 153 -7.85 -6.54 19.70
CA VAL A 153 -7.23 -7.84 19.99
C VAL A 153 -6.10 -7.60 20.98
N GLU A 154 -6.23 -8.21 22.16
CA GLU A 154 -5.25 -8.10 23.24
C GLU A 154 -4.09 -9.08 23.00
N VAL A 155 -2.88 -8.52 22.89
CA VAL A 155 -1.60 -9.25 22.81
C VAL A 155 -0.93 -9.29 24.20
N PRO A 156 -0.16 -10.34 24.55
CA PRO A 156 0.50 -10.45 25.85
C PRO A 156 1.41 -9.26 26.18
N THR A 157 1.59 -8.97 27.47
CA THR A 157 2.48 -7.89 27.95
C THR A 157 3.97 -8.13 27.65
N THR A 158 4.35 -9.36 27.29
CA THR A 158 5.70 -9.74 26.82
C THR A 158 5.95 -9.42 25.35
N VAL A 159 4.94 -8.93 24.61
CA VAL A 159 5.08 -8.55 23.20
C VAL A 159 5.67 -7.15 23.11
N ASP A 160 6.90 -7.07 22.61
CA ASP A 160 7.65 -5.82 22.42
C ASP A 160 8.01 -5.55 20.94
N SER A 161 7.70 -6.47 20.02
CA SER A 161 7.92 -6.27 18.58
C SER A 161 6.65 -6.39 17.74
N MET A 162 6.68 -5.81 16.54
CA MET A 162 5.59 -5.93 15.58
C MET A 162 5.46 -7.38 15.07
N GLY A 163 6.57 -8.09 14.89
CA GLY A 163 6.56 -9.49 14.46
C GLY A 163 6.01 -10.46 15.52
N ASP A 164 6.29 -10.22 16.81
CA ASP A 164 5.69 -11.00 17.91
C ASP A 164 4.18 -10.75 17.99
N ALA A 165 3.73 -9.50 17.80
CA ALA A 165 2.31 -9.16 17.76
C ALA A 165 1.57 -9.84 16.60
N LEU A 166 2.20 -9.91 15.42
CA LEU A 166 1.65 -10.61 14.26
C LEU A 166 1.63 -12.14 14.44
N ARG A 167 2.62 -12.71 15.14
CA ARG A 167 2.64 -14.13 15.53
C ARG A 167 1.53 -14.48 16.51
N ASP A 168 1.36 -13.70 17.57
CA ASP A 168 0.26 -13.87 18.54
C ASP A 168 -1.11 -13.69 17.85
N PHE A 169 -1.27 -12.70 16.97
CA PHE A 169 -2.47 -12.53 16.16
C PHE A 169 -2.75 -13.74 15.25
N SER A 170 -1.74 -14.24 14.54
CA SER A 170 -1.87 -15.41 13.65
C SER A 170 -2.24 -16.70 14.40
N SER A 171 -1.96 -16.79 15.71
CA SER A 171 -2.41 -17.92 16.54
C SER A 171 -3.89 -17.86 16.92
N LYS A 172 -4.50 -16.66 16.85
CA LYS A 172 -5.88 -16.36 17.25
C LYS A 172 -6.83 -16.19 16.05
N TYR A 173 -6.33 -15.69 14.91
CA TYR A 173 -7.12 -15.30 13.74
C TYR A 173 -6.46 -15.77 12.43
N ASP A 174 -7.23 -16.53 11.64
CA ASP A 174 -6.92 -17.02 10.28
C ASP A 174 -7.51 -16.06 9.23
N LEU A 175 -6.68 -15.22 8.57
CA LEU A 175 -7.14 -14.32 7.51
C LEU A 175 -7.01 -14.99 6.14
N ARG A 176 -8.13 -15.48 5.60
CA ARG A 176 -8.20 -16.19 4.30
C ARG A 176 -8.19 -15.27 3.06
N HIS A 177 -8.16 -13.97 3.26
CA HIS A 177 -8.25 -12.97 2.19
C HIS A 177 -7.14 -11.93 2.35
N ASP A 178 -6.78 -11.30 1.24
CA ASP A 178 -5.82 -10.19 1.22
C ASP A 178 -6.22 -9.11 2.24
N PHE A 179 -5.25 -8.69 3.05
CA PHE A 179 -5.43 -7.79 4.17
C PHE A 179 -4.45 -6.62 4.12
N LEU A 180 -4.81 -5.50 4.74
CA LEU A 180 -3.93 -4.34 4.88
C LEU A 180 -3.21 -4.39 6.23
N LEU A 181 -1.88 -4.31 6.24
CA LEU A 181 -1.06 -4.22 7.45
C LEU A 181 -0.50 -2.81 7.62
N MET A 182 -0.67 -2.23 8.81
CA MET A 182 -0.26 -0.86 9.13
C MET A 182 0.13 -0.73 10.60
N HIS A 183 1.18 0.03 10.90
CA HIS A 183 1.50 0.47 12.26
C HIS A 183 0.97 1.88 12.52
N VAL A 184 0.55 2.19 13.75
CA VAL A 184 -0.06 3.49 14.11
C VAL A 184 0.88 4.71 13.97
N SER A 185 2.19 4.48 13.83
CA SER A 185 3.17 5.55 13.51
C SER A 185 3.06 6.07 12.08
N SER A 186 2.45 5.32 11.16
CA SER A 186 2.30 5.71 9.76
C SER A 186 1.18 6.73 9.60
N PHE A 187 1.53 7.97 9.28
CA PHE A 187 0.56 9.04 9.05
C PHE A 187 0.42 9.35 7.56
N ILE A 188 -0.68 8.86 6.95
CA ILE A 188 -0.96 9.00 5.51
C ILE A 188 -2.39 9.48 5.26
N ARG A 189 -2.56 10.31 4.22
CA ARG A 189 -3.87 10.75 3.69
C ARG A 189 -3.90 10.65 2.17
N ALA A 190 -3.75 9.44 1.65
CA ALA A 190 -3.81 9.15 0.21
C ALA A 190 -4.96 8.18 -0.13
N ASP A 191 -5.34 8.15 -1.40
CA ASP A 191 -6.23 7.14 -1.96
C ASP A 191 -5.40 5.95 -2.47
N ILE A 192 -5.47 4.83 -1.75
CA ILE A 192 -4.75 3.60 -2.05
C ILE A 192 -5.67 2.53 -2.66
N ARG A 193 -6.93 2.86 -2.98
CA ARG A 193 -7.87 1.94 -3.64
C ARG A 193 -7.33 1.40 -4.98
N PRO A 194 -6.61 2.17 -5.82
CA PRO A 194 -5.95 1.62 -7.01
C PRO A 194 -4.86 0.58 -6.67
N ALA A 195 -4.09 0.81 -5.59
CA ALA A 195 -3.08 -0.14 -5.12
C ALA A 195 -3.71 -1.44 -4.59
N ILE A 196 -4.83 -1.33 -3.86
CA ILE A 196 -5.62 -2.48 -3.38
C ILE A 196 -6.14 -3.30 -4.57
N ALA A 197 -6.69 -2.66 -5.60
CA ALA A 197 -7.16 -3.34 -6.80
C ALA A 197 -6.01 -4.06 -7.54
N ALA A 198 -4.89 -3.37 -7.76
CA ALA A 198 -3.71 -3.93 -8.41
C ALA A 198 -3.03 -5.05 -7.61
N HIS A 199 -3.16 -5.08 -6.28
CA HIS A 199 -2.72 -6.20 -5.45
C HIS A 199 -3.68 -7.39 -5.60
N LYS A 200 -4.99 -7.18 -5.39
CA LYS A 200 -6.01 -8.22 -5.54
C LYS A 200 -5.95 -8.90 -6.91
N GLU A 201 -5.73 -8.13 -7.98
CA GLU A 201 -5.58 -8.68 -9.34
C GLU A 201 -4.36 -9.61 -9.46
N ARG A 202 -3.19 -9.19 -8.96
CA ARG A 202 -1.97 -10.04 -8.93
C ARG A 202 -2.16 -11.30 -8.09
N THR A 203 -2.78 -11.21 -6.92
CA THR A 203 -3.03 -12.39 -6.07
C THR A 203 -4.04 -13.34 -6.73
N ALA A 204 -5.15 -12.81 -7.26
CA ALA A 204 -6.20 -13.60 -7.90
C ALA A 204 -5.73 -14.31 -9.17
N THR A 205 -4.91 -13.65 -9.99
CA THR A 205 -4.30 -14.27 -11.19
C THR A 205 -3.12 -15.20 -10.87
N LYS A 206 -2.70 -15.28 -9.60
CA LYS A 206 -1.45 -15.93 -9.16
C LYS A 206 -0.26 -15.48 -10.00
N PHE A 207 -0.18 -14.17 -10.24
CA PHE A 207 0.86 -13.57 -11.05
C PHE A 207 2.23 -13.86 -10.46
N ARG A 208 3.12 -14.39 -11.29
CA ARG A 208 4.52 -14.63 -10.95
C ARG A 208 5.38 -13.59 -11.64
N GLY A 209 6.18 -12.89 -10.84
CA GLY A 209 7.10 -11.86 -11.32
C GLY A 209 8.30 -12.44 -12.06
N VAL A 210 9.30 -11.59 -12.32
CA VAL A 210 10.58 -11.95 -12.93
C VAL A 210 11.30 -13.02 -12.13
N SER A 211 11.22 -12.96 -10.79
CA SER A 211 11.83 -13.97 -9.91
C SER A 211 11.05 -15.30 -9.85
N GLY A 212 9.85 -15.38 -10.44
CA GLY A 212 9.01 -16.58 -10.43
C GLY A 212 8.23 -16.86 -9.14
N GLY A 213 8.40 -16.04 -8.10
CA GLY A 213 7.73 -16.17 -6.80
C GLY A 213 6.24 -15.78 -6.80
N GLU A 214 5.50 -16.26 -5.80
CA GLU A 214 4.09 -15.91 -5.58
C GLU A 214 3.96 -14.50 -4.98
N ALA A 215 2.97 -13.71 -5.41
CA ALA A 215 2.80 -12.33 -4.97
C ALA A 215 2.26 -12.24 -3.53
N VAL A 216 3.15 -12.12 -2.54
CA VAL A 216 2.76 -12.11 -1.11
C VAL A 216 2.51 -10.72 -0.55
N MET A 217 3.17 -9.68 -1.06
CA MET A 217 3.07 -8.33 -0.50
C MET A 217 3.20 -7.24 -1.57
N THR A 218 2.46 -6.15 -1.39
CA THR A 218 2.69 -4.88 -2.08
C THR A 218 3.03 -3.80 -1.05
N GLN A 219 4.24 -3.26 -1.11
CA GLN A 219 4.70 -2.15 -0.29
C GLN A 219 4.24 -0.82 -0.91
N LEU A 220 3.62 0.05 -0.11
CA LEU A 220 3.24 1.38 -0.56
C LEU A 220 4.40 2.37 -0.33
N LEU A 221 4.87 2.99 -1.41
CA LEU A 221 6.02 3.89 -1.42
C LEU A 221 5.56 5.30 -1.81
N ALA A 222 6.13 6.33 -1.18
CA ALA A 222 5.95 7.72 -1.58
C ALA A 222 7.21 8.23 -2.28
N ARG A 223 7.05 9.06 -3.32
CA ARG A 223 8.19 9.73 -3.96
C ARG A 223 8.65 10.92 -3.11
N ALA A 224 9.90 10.89 -2.66
CA ALA A 224 10.54 11.96 -1.92
C ALA A 224 12.01 12.11 -2.36
N SER A 225 12.42 13.35 -2.66
CA SER A 225 13.81 13.68 -2.94
C SER A 225 14.72 13.23 -1.78
N PRO A 226 15.97 12.78 -2.03
CA PRO A 226 16.96 12.56 -0.98
C PRO A 226 17.22 13.78 -0.09
N SER A 227 16.91 15.00 -0.58
CA SER A 227 16.98 16.25 0.18
C SER A 227 15.70 16.62 0.94
N ASN A 228 14.65 15.78 0.92
CA ASN A 228 13.41 16.05 1.65
C ASN A 228 13.61 15.83 3.15
N ALA A 229 13.29 16.85 3.97
CA ALA A 229 13.35 16.78 5.43
C ALA A 229 12.42 15.72 6.06
N GLN A 230 11.47 15.17 5.30
CA GLN A 230 10.62 14.05 5.73
C GLN A 230 11.31 12.68 5.63
N ARG A 231 12.46 12.58 4.94
CA ARG A 231 13.23 11.34 4.82
C ARG A 231 14.07 11.13 6.08
N LEU A 232 13.86 10.04 6.80
CA LEU A 232 14.64 9.68 7.98
C LEU A 232 15.87 8.84 7.58
N LEU A 233 16.81 8.66 8.51
CA LEU A 233 17.95 7.76 8.33
C LEU A 233 17.51 6.29 8.11
N ASP A 234 16.31 5.95 8.58
CA ASP A 234 15.67 4.64 8.34
C ASP A 234 15.09 4.47 6.94
N ASP A 235 15.00 5.55 6.17
CA ASP A 235 14.59 5.57 4.76
C ASP A 235 15.79 5.68 3.80
N ASP A 236 17.01 5.60 4.32
CA ASP A 236 18.25 5.60 3.54
C ASP A 236 18.50 4.22 2.90
N VAL A 237 17.63 3.89 1.95
CA VAL A 237 17.56 2.63 1.22
C VAL A 237 17.44 2.95 -0.28
N ALA A 238 18.12 2.16 -1.12
CA ALA A 238 17.91 2.12 -2.56
C ALA A 238 17.20 0.82 -2.95
N LEU A 239 16.21 0.91 -3.84
CA LEU A 239 15.40 -0.20 -4.32
C LEU A 239 15.66 -0.45 -5.80
N LEU A 240 15.89 -1.71 -6.18
CA LEU A 240 15.90 -2.14 -7.57
C LEU A 240 14.51 -2.69 -7.90
N VAL A 241 13.77 -2.00 -8.78
CA VAL A 241 12.38 -2.33 -9.12
C VAL A 241 12.29 -2.64 -10.62
N GLU A 242 11.50 -3.64 -11.00
CA GLU A 242 11.28 -3.94 -12.41
C GLU A 242 10.27 -2.99 -13.08
N SER A 243 10.61 -2.52 -14.30
CA SER A 243 9.90 -1.42 -14.94
C SER A 243 8.43 -1.72 -15.24
N GLN A 244 8.09 -2.97 -15.56
CA GLN A 244 6.72 -3.36 -15.93
C GLN A 244 5.94 -3.98 -14.78
N THR A 245 6.41 -5.07 -14.18
CA THR A 245 5.68 -5.78 -13.12
C THR A 245 5.66 -5.02 -11.79
N LYS A 246 6.59 -4.09 -11.60
CA LYS A 246 6.88 -3.40 -10.32
C LYS A 246 7.29 -4.33 -9.19
N GLU A 247 7.80 -5.52 -9.50
CA GLU A 247 8.47 -6.38 -8.52
C GLU A 247 9.71 -5.69 -7.94
N VAL A 248 9.93 -5.81 -6.62
CA VAL A 248 11.15 -5.35 -5.95
C VAL A 248 12.17 -6.48 -5.98
N ILE A 249 13.21 -6.29 -6.78
CA ILE A 249 14.22 -7.30 -7.10
C ILE A 249 15.35 -7.31 -6.05
N ALA A 250 15.73 -6.14 -5.54
CA ALA A 250 16.78 -6.01 -4.53
C ALA A 250 16.55 -4.76 -3.66
N SER A 251 17.01 -4.81 -2.41
CA SER A 251 16.91 -3.71 -1.45
C SER A 251 18.27 -3.49 -0.76
N PHE A 252 18.80 -2.28 -0.87
CA PHE A 252 20.15 -1.93 -0.42
C PHE A 252 20.13 -0.82 0.62
N SER A 253 20.54 -1.13 1.85
CA SER A 253 20.65 -0.15 2.94
C SER A 253 21.94 0.69 2.80
N LEU A 254 21.79 2.01 2.72
CA LEU A 254 22.87 2.97 2.49
C LEU A 254 23.39 3.64 3.78
N LYS A 255 22.72 3.43 4.93
CA LYS A 255 23.04 4.01 6.26
C LYS A 255 24.52 3.99 6.69
N LYS A 256 25.32 3.07 6.13
CA LYS A 256 26.76 2.89 6.42
C LYS A 256 27.59 2.62 5.15
N ARG A 257 27.07 2.90 3.96
CA ARG A 257 27.69 2.57 2.66
C ARG A 257 27.59 3.77 1.71
N ALA A 258 28.67 4.07 1.01
CA ALA A 258 28.69 5.14 0.00
C ALA A 258 28.30 4.64 -1.41
N GLU A 259 28.26 3.32 -1.61
CA GLU A 259 28.06 2.67 -2.91
C GLU A 259 27.18 1.42 -2.80
N VAL A 260 26.61 1.02 -3.94
CA VAL A 260 25.79 -0.18 -4.09
C VAL A 260 26.39 -1.00 -5.23
N GLU A 261 26.83 -2.21 -4.91
CA GLU A 261 27.28 -3.19 -5.89
C GLU A 261 26.06 -3.99 -6.38
N LEU A 262 25.88 -4.07 -7.70
CA LEU A 262 24.89 -4.93 -8.34
C LEU A 262 25.59 -6.21 -8.80
N GLY A 263 25.24 -7.35 -8.18
CA GLY A 263 25.80 -8.65 -8.54
C GLY A 263 25.44 -9.08 -9.97
N GLU A 264 26.28 -9.92 -10.58
CA GLU A 264 26.10 -10.41 -11.95
C GLU A 264 24.76 -11.13 -12.14
N ASP A 265 24.24 -11.80 -11.11
CA ASP A 265 22.95 -12.51 -11.14
C ASP A 265 21.77 -11.56 -11.40
N LEU A 266 21.82 -10.35 -10.84
CA LEU A 266 20.81 -9.31 -11.09
C LEU A 266 20.90 -8.79 -12.52
N ILE A 267 22.11 -8.72 -13.09
CA ILE A 267 22.33 -8.31 -14.48
C ILE A 267 21.86 -9.41 -15.45
N GLN A 268 22.06 -10.69 -15.12
CA GLN A 268 21.54 -11.82 -15.87
C GLN A 268 20.00 -11.85 -15.84
N LEU A 269 19.39 -11.55 -14.69
CA LEU A 269 17.94 -11.40 -14.58
C LEU A 269 17.43 -10.26 -15.49
N ALA A 270 18.19 -9.15 -15.62
CA ALA A 270 17.88 -8.03 -16.53
C ALA A 270 18.01 -8.38 -18.01
N ALA A 271 18.83 -9.38 -18.34
CA ALA A 271 19.03 -9.87 -19.70
C ALA A 271 18.00 -10.94 -20.11
N THR A 272 17.13 -11.37 -19.18
CA THR A 272 16.10 -12.36 -19.45
C THR A 272 14.98 -11.73 -20.29
N PRO A 273 14.51 -12.36 -21.39
CA PRO A 273 13.56 -11.75 -22.34
C PRO A 273 12.14 -11.53 -21.77
N SER A 274 11.83 -12.07 -20.59
CA SER A 274 10.61 -11.75 -19.84
C SER A 274 10.73 -10.47 -19.01
N SER A 275 11.95 -9.99 -18.76
CA SER A 275 12.18 -8.73 -18.04
C SER A 275 12.18 -7.55 -19.01
N CYS A 276 11.65 -6.42 -18.55
CA CYS A 276 11.55 -5.20 -19.35
C CYS A 276 12.40 -4.05 -18.81
N GLY A 277 13.55 -4.41 -18.23
CA GLY A 277 14.54 -3.50 -17.65
C GLY A 277 14.23 -3.07 -16.22
N PHE A 278 15.28 -2.76 -15.46
CA PHE A 278 15.16 -2.35 -14.06
C PHE A 278 15.32 -0.83 -13.87
N GLN A 279 14.72 -0.32 -12.80
CA GLN A 279 14.83 1.06 -12.32
C GLN A 279 15.44 1.04 -10.92
N VAL A 280 16.55 1.78 -10.75
CA VAL A 280 17.17 2.01 -9.44
C VAL A 280 16.52 3.24 -8.83
N HIS A 281 15.83 3.05 -7.72
CA HIS A 281 15.12 4.09 -6.98
C HIS A 281 15.84 4.42 -5.69
N TYR A 282 16.28 5.67 -5.56
CA TYR A 282 16.74 6.28 -4.31
C TYR A 282 15.86 7.48 -3.90
N ASP A 283 14.77 7.68 -4.64
CA ASP A 283 13.75 8.72 -4.52
C ASP A 283 12.43 8.22 -3.90
N LEU A 284 12.42 7.00 -3.34
CA LEU A 284 11.25 6.34 -2.77
C LEU A 284 11.42 6.14 -1.26
N VAL A 285 10.36 6.42 -0.51
CA VAL A 285 10.28 6.29 0.96
C VAL A 285 9.15 5.34 1.32
N ASP A 286 9.40 4.43 2.25
CA ASP A 286 8.41 3.49 2.76
C ASP A 286 7.44 4.17 3.73
N ILE A 287 6.15 4.10 3.41
CA ILE A 287 5.08 4.73 4.19
C ILE A 287 4.69 3.87 5.41
N GLY A 288 5.10 2.59 5.46
CA GLY A 288 4.72 1.65 6.52
C GLY A 288 3.28 1.14 6.38
N VAL A 289 2.74 1.13 5.16
CA VAL A 289 1.47 0.51 4.80
C VAL A 289 1.75 -0.58 3.77
N TYR A 290 1.30 -1.79 4.07
CA TYR A 290 1.54 -2.98 3.25
C TYR A 290 0.21 -3.64 2.91
N LEU A 291 0.06 -4.06 1.67
CA LEU A 291 -1.03 -4.93 1.24
C LEU A 291 -0.50 -6.36 1.20
N CYS A 292 -1.11 -7.26 1.93
CA CYS A 292 -0.59 -8.59 2.24
C CYS A 292 -1.56 -9.67 1.77
N ALA A 293 -1.06 -10.68 1.08
CA ALA A 293 -1.76 -11.94 0.90
C ALA A 293 -1.78 -12.73 2.24
N PRO A 294 -2.74 -13.66 2.44
CA PRO A 294 -2.79 -14.56 3.60
C PRO A 294 -1.44 -15.21 3.97
N LYS A 295 -0.65 -15.53 2.94
CA LYS A 295 0.68 -16.16 3.05
C LYS A 295 1.64 -15.40 3.99
N VAL A 296 1.50 -14.09 4.12
CA VAL A 296 2.31 -13.28 5.04
C VAL A 296 2.12 -13.72 6.49
N GLN A 297 0.90 -14.09 6.91
CA GLN A 297 0.67 -14.60 8.27
C GLN A 297 1.39 -15.93 8.50
N GLU A 298 1.34 -16.84 7.53
CA GLU A 298 2.07 -18.12 7.60
C GLU A 298 3.58 -17.91 7.72
N LEU A 299 4.15 -16.98 6.96
CA LEU A 299 5.59 -16.66 7.05
C LEU A 299 5.97 -16.14 8.43
N PHE A 300 5.17 -15.23 9.02
CA PHE A 300 5.39 -14.77 10.39
C PHE A 300 5.20 -15.88 11.43
N SER A 301 4.25 -16.80 11.25
CA SER A 301 4.01 -17.88 12.23
C SER A 301 5.13 -18.94 12.26
N VAL A 302 5.84 -19.13 11.14
CA VAL A 302 6.97 -20.08 11.02
C VAL A 302 8.31 -19.46 11.42
N SER A 303 8.56 -18.19 11.06
CA SER A 303 9.86 -17.53 11.26
C SER A 303 9.84 -16.56 12.45
N PHE A 304 10.54 -16.92 13.53
CA PHE A 304 10.61 -16.10 14.75
C PHE A 304 11.60 -14.92 14.65
N ASP A 305 12.52 -14.94 13.67
CA ASP A 305 13.56 -13.92 13.50
C ASP A 305 13.02 -12.55 13.03
N TYR A 306 11.79 -12.50 12.52
CA TYR A 306 11.17 -11.26 12.08
C TYR A 306 10.65 -10.44 13.26
N VAL A 307 11.36 -9.35 13.59
CA VAL A 307 11.00 -8.37 14.63
C VAL A 307 10.24 -7.19 14.01
N SER A 308 10.68 -6.73 12.84
CA SER A 308 10.15 -5.61 12.07
C SER A 308 9.92 -5.98 10.60
N VAL A 309 8.75 -5.58 10.07
CA VAL A 309 8.39 -5.78 8.65
C VAL A 309 9.38 -5.09 7.73
N LYS A 310 9.74 -3.84 8.03
CA LYS A 310 10.58 -2.97 7.18
C LYS A 310 12.05 -3.38 7.16
N ARG A 311 12.59 -3.81 8.30
CA ARG A 311 14.03 -4.08 8.46
C ARG A 311 14.42 -5.54 8.26
N ASP A 312 13.52 -6.46 8.59
CA ASP A 312 13.86 -7.88 8.67
C ASP A 312 13.06 -8.66 7.61
N PHE A 313 11.72 -8.61 7.65
CA PHE A 313 10.86 -9.38 6.74
C PHE A 313 11.05 -9.00 5.27
N ILE A 314 10.91 -7.72 4.92
CA ILE A 314 11.01 -7.27 3.52
C ILE A 314 12.42 -7.51 2.94
N PRO A 315 13.53 -7.14 3.62
CA PRO A 315 14.87 -7.38 3.09
C PRO A 315 15.25 -8.86 3.02
N ASP A 316 14.85 -9.70 3.99
CA ASP A 316 15.07 -11.15 3.92
C ASP A 316 14.36 -11.74 2.70
N LEU A 317 13.06 -11.45 2.52
CA LEU A 317 12.29 -12.06 1.43
C LEU A 317 12.79 -11.65 0.04
N ILE A 318 13.27 -10.40 -0.11
CA ILE A 318 13.82 -9.88 -1.36
C ILE A 318 15.23 -10.43 -1.65
N ASN A 319 16.08 -10.58 -0.63
CA ASN A 319 17.49 -10.93 -0.79
C ASN A 319 17.79 -12.43 -0.64
N ARG A 320 16.78 -13.27 -0.40
CA ARG A 320 16.89 -14.74 -0.45
C ARG A 320 17.38 -15.22 -1.81
N GLU A 321 18.29 -16.21 -1.80
CA GLU A 321 18.78 -16.90 -3.00
C GLU A 321 17.65 -17.60 -3.77
N ILE A 322 16.68 -18.18 -3.06
CA ILE A 322 15.52 -18.87 -3.65
C ILE A 322 14.27 -18.03 -3.38
N LYS A 323 13.82 -17.31 -4.42
CA LYS A 323 12.67 -16.40 -4.36
C LYS A 323 11.35 -17.13 -4.61
N LEU A 324 10.87 -17.83 -3.59
CA LEU A 324 9.54 -18.47 -3.61
C LEU A 324 8.39 -17.44 -3.50
N ASP A 325 8.66 -16.32 -2.84
CA ASP A 325 7.73 -15.25 -2.55
C ASP A 325 8.23 -13.94 -3.17
N ALA A 326 7.33 -13.11 -3.69
CA ALA A 326 7.63 -11.87 -4.38
C ALA A 326 6.94 -10.65 -3.73
N ILE A 327 7.72 -9.58 -3.55
CA ILE A 327 7.25 -8.28 -3.03
C ILE A 327 7.21 -7.27 -4.18
N TYR A 328 6.18 -6.44 -4.22
CA TYR A 328 5.96 -5.46 -5.27
C TYR A 328 5.92 -4.04 -4.70
N ALA A 329 6.45 -3.08 -5.45
CA ALA A 329 6.34 -1.66 -5.14
C ALA A 329 5.09 -1.07 -5.78
N TYR A 330 4.30 -0.32 -5.01
CA TYR A 330 3.30 0.59 -5.54
C TYR A 330 3.66 2.02 -5.12
N VAL A 331 4.03 2.85 -6.09
CA VAL A 331 4.38 4.26 -5.85
C VAL A 331 3.10 5.09 -5.87
N LEU A 332 2.85 5.83 -4.78
CA LEU A 332 1.79 6.84 -4.73
C LEU A 332 2.25 8.12 -5.43
N GLU A 333 1.35 8.70 -6.23
CA GLU A 333 1.51 9.99 -6.91
C GLU A 333 1.03 11.17 -6.04
#